data_AF-A0AAD9LII4-F1
#
_entry.id   AF-A0AAD9LII4-F1
#
_cell.length_a   1.000
_cell.length_b   1.000
_cell.length_c   1.000
_cell.angle_alpha   90.00
_cell.angle_beta   90.00
_cell.angle_gamma   90.00
#
_symmetry.space_group_name_H-M   'P 1'
#
loop_
_entity.id
_entity.type
_entity.pdbx_description
1 polymer ?
#
loop_
_entity_poly.entity_id
_entity_poly.type
_entity_poly.pdbx_seq_one_letter_code
_entity_poly.pdbx_strand_id
1 'polypeptide(L)'
;MIFLGSDLFHIGVDASVESAMMHYRTNGTSDSKWSTKFIPGVWYNFGVGLEKSADNMVLEFYTSTGQDELASNVSGQLAVFRRGVYLR
;
A
#
# COMPACT_ATOMS: atom_id res chain seq x y z
N MET A 1 8.99 -4.15 -6.70
CA MET A 1 8.74 -3.54 -5.38
C MET A 1 8.50 -2.06 -5.59
N ILE A 2 7.40 -1.53 -5.06
CA ILE A 2 7.05 -0.09 -5.11
C ILE A 2 6.88 0.38 -3.68
N PHE A 3 7.67 1.37 -3.25
CA PHE A 3 7.64 1.89 -1.89
C PHE A 3 8.10 3.33 -1.86
N LEU A 4 7.64 4.08 -0.86
CA LEU A 4 8.25 5.36 -0.50
C LEU A 4 9.33 5.11 0.55
N GLY A 5 10.45 5.84 0.51
CA GLY A 5 11.56 5.65 1.45
C GLY A 5 11.19 5.85 2.93
N SER A 6 10.04 6.47 3.23
CA SER A 6 9.46 6.59 4.58
C SER A 6 8.63 5.38 5.02
N ASP A 7 8.46 4.39 4.14
CA ASP A 7 7.59 3.22 4.28
C ASP A 7 6.12 3.57 4.59
N LEU A 8 5.68 4.70 4.05
CA LEU A 8 4.31 5.18 4.13
C LEU A 8 3.32 4.16 3.54
N PHE A 9 3.72 3.58 2.41
CA PHE A 9 3.13 2.40 1.84
C PHE A 9 4.18 1.52 1.18
N HIS A 10 3.86 0.23 1.08
CA HIS A 10 4.67 -0.79 0.43
C HIS A 10 3.79 -1.68 -0.44
N ILE A 11 4.18 -1.88 -1.69
CA ILE A 11 3.62 -2.90 -2.60
C ILE A 11 4.73 -3.88 -2.93
N GLY A 12 4.52 -5.14 -2.55
CA GLY A 12 5.54 -6.19 -2.60
C GLY A 12 4.96 -7.56 -2.88
N VAL A 13 5.85 -8.50 -3.17
CA VAL A 13 5.54 -9.93 -3.29
C VAL A 13 6.34 -10.66 -2.22
N ASP A 14 5.66 -11.40 -1.36
CA ASP A 14 6.26 -12.34 -0.44
C ASP A 14 6.36 -13.70 -1.14
N ALA A 15 7.57 -14.08 -1.51
CA ALA A 15 7.88 -15.35 -2.15
C ALA A 15 8.47 -16.38 -1.17
N SER A 16 8.47 -16.10 0.14
CA SER A 16 8.96 -17.03 1.17
C SER A 16 7.95 -18.11 1.54
N VAL A 17 6.68 -17.90 1.17
CA VAL A 17 5.56 -18.83 1.39
C VAL A 17 5.31 -19.70 0.16
N GLU A 18 4.67 -20.87 0.35
CA GLU A 18 4.44 -21.87 -0.73
C GLU A 18 3.72 -21.29 -1.96
N SER A 19 2.80 -20.35 -1.74
CA SER A 19 2.14 -19.61 -2.81
C SER A 19 2.48 -18.15 -2.66
N ALA A 20 3.33 -17.63 -3.56
CA ALA A 20 3.76 -16.23 -3.51
C ALA A 20 2.57 -15.26 -3.39
N MET A 21 2.64 -14.35 -2.42
CA MET A 21 1.54 -13.43 -2.10
C MET A 21 1.95 -11.99 -2.40
N MET A 22 1.17 -11.32 -3.23
CA MET A 22 1.28 -9.88 -3.42
C MET A 22 0.53 -9.16 -2.31
N HIS A 23 1.10 -8.07 -1.79
CA HIS A 23 0.53 -7.33 -0.67
C HIS A 23 0.67 -5.82 -0.84
N TYR A 24 -0.25 -5.10 -0.20
CA TYR A 24 -0.18 -3.68 0.06
C TYR A 24 -0.23 -3.45 1.57
N ARG A 25 0.76 -2.73 2.10
CA ARG A 25 0.95 -2.42 3.52
C ARG A 25 1.14 -0.92 3.71
N THR A 26 0.86 -0.42 4.91
CA THR A 26 1.01 1.00 5.26
C THR A 26 1.69 1.16 6.62
N ASN A 27 2.25 2.35 6.88
CA ASN A 27 2.90 2.70 8.15
C ASN A 27 4.03 1.76 8.59
N GLY A 28 4.77 1.18 7.64
CA GLY A 28 5.86 0.24 7.91
C GLY A 28 5.48 -0.99 8.74
N THR A 29 4.20 -1.38 8.76
CA THR A 29 3.76 -2.59 9.45
C THR A 29 3.80 -3.80 8.51
N SER A 30 3.87 -5.00 9.07
CA SER A 30 3.72 -6.26 8.32
C SER A 30 2.26 -6.57 7.96
N ASP A 31 1.30 -5.86 8.56
CA ASP A 31 -0.13 -6.12 8.41
C ASP A 31 -0.60 -5.69 7.02
N SER A 32 -0.99 -6.67 6.21
CA SER A 32 -1.52 -6.43 4.88
C SER A 32 -2.88 -5.72 4.97
N LYS A 33 -3.00 -4.57 4.29
CA LYS A 33 -4.28 -3.90 4.09
C LYS A 33 -5.03 -4.46 2.88
N TRP A 34 -4.28 -5.00 1.92
CA TRP A 34 -4.80 -5.78 0.81
C TRP A 34 -3.78 -6.85 0.43
N SER A 35 -4.24 -7.99 -0.07
CA SER A 35 -3.38 -9.05 -0.57
C SER A 35 -4.08 -9.90 -1.62
N THR A 36 -3.31 -10.45 -2.54
CA THR A 36 -3.78 -11.44 -3.51
C THR A 36 -2.68 -12.46 -3.83
N LYS A 37 -3.06 -13.60 -4.39
CA LYS A 37 -2.08 -14.55 -4.92
C LYS A 37 -1.34 -13.94 -6.11
N PHE A 38 -0.02 -14.05 -6.10
CA PHE A 38 0.80 -13.67 -7.26
C PHE A 38 0.77 -14.79 -8.31
N ILE A 39 0.32 -14.45 -9.52
CA ILE A 39 0.20 -15.36 -10.64
C ILE A 39 1.17 -14.88 -11.74
N PRO A 40 2.21 -15.66 -12.07
CA PRO A 40 3.13 -15.32 -13.15
C PRO A 40 2.39 -15.11 -14.48
N GLY A 41 2.78 -14.08 -15.24
CA GLY A 41 2.17 -13.73 -16.52
C GLY A 41 0.94 -12.83 -16.43
N VAL A 42 0.42 -12.55 -15.23
CA VAL A 42 -0.64 -11.55 -15.02
C VAL A 42 -0.02 -10.17 -14.89
N TRP A 43 -0.57 -9.19 -15.62
CA TRP A 43 -0.28 -7.77 -15.42
C TRP A 43 -1.09 -7.25 -14.25
N TYR A 44 -0.41 -6.68 -13.26
CA TYR A 44 -1.04 -6.06 -12.09
C TYR A 44 -0.86 -4.54 -12.17
N ASN A 45 -1.99 -3.82 -12.14
CA ASN A 45 -2.03 -2.37 -12.20
C ASN A 45 -2.27 -1.82 -10.79
N PHE A 46 -1.58 -0.74 -10.43
CA PHE A 46 -1.73 -0.10 -9.12
C PHE A 46 -1.95 1.40 -9.27
N GLY A 47 -2.93 1.92 -8.53
CA GLY A 47 -3.10 3.35 -8.30
C GLY A 47 -2.93 3.65 -6.81
N VAL A 48 -2.24 4.74 -6.48
CA VAL A 48 -2.13 5.24 -5.10
C VAL A 48 -2.55 6.70 -5.09
N GLY A 49 -3.71 6.98 -4.48
CA GLY A 49 -4.18 8.32 -4.18
C GLY A 49 -3.60 8.80 -2.84
N LEU A 50 -3.14 10.04 -2.82
CA LEU A 50 -2.59 10.70 -1.63
C LEU A 50 -3.31 12.03 -1.45
N GLU A 51 -4.09 12.15 -0.39
CA GLU A 51 -4.77 13.39 -0.05
C GLU A 51 -4.27 13.92 1.30
N LYS A 52 -3.89 15.19 1.33
CA LYS A 52 -3.57 15.89 2.57
C LYS A 52 -4.87 16.30 3.25
N SER A 53 -5.09 15.79 4.47
CA SER A 53 -6.10 16.29 5.39
C SER A 53 -5.44 17.22 6.43
N ALA A 54 -6.22 18.01 7.16
CA ALA A 54 -5.71 19.10 8.03
C ALA A 54 -4.51 18.68 8.90
N ASP A 55 -4.62 17.53 9.58
CA ASP A 55 -3.57 16.96 10.43
C ASP A 55 -3.17 15.52 10.06
N ASN A 56 -3.81 14.95 9.04
CA ASN A 56 -3.66 13.56 8.63
C ASN A 56 -3.41 13.46 7.13
N MET A 57 -3.17 12.25 6.66
CA MET A 57 -3.08 11.98 5.23
C MET A 57 -3.96 10.77 4.93
N VAL A 58 -4.80 10.89 3.92
CA VAL A 58 -5.61 9.77 3.43
C VAL A 58 -4.84 9.08 2.32
N LEU A 59 -4.73 7.76 2.42
CA LEU A 59 -4.27 6.93 1.31
C LEU A 59 -5.44 6.18 0.71
N GLU A 60 -5.49 6.18 -0.61
CA GLU A 60 -6.41 5.38 -1.40
C GLU A 60 -5.59 4.43 -2.27
N PHE A 61 -5.98 3.16 -2.27
CA PHE A 61 -5.30 2.12 -3.03
C PHE A 61 -6.26 1.47 -4.01
N TYR A 62 -5.83 1.46 -5.26
CA TYR A 62 -6.57 0.93 -6.40
C TYR A 62 -5.78 -0.18 -7.07
N THR A 63 -6.49 -1.21 -7.53
CA THR A 63 -5.88 -2.31 -8.27
C THR A 63 -6.75 -2.74 -9.43
N SER A 64 -6.11 -3.29 -10.46
CA SER A 64 -6.77 -4.08 -11.50
C SER A 64 -5.79 -5.07 -12.11
N THR A 65 -6.28 -5.92 -13.02
CA THR A 65 -5.44 -6.85 -13.77
C THR A 65 -5.65 -6.71 -15.27
N GLY A 66 -4.62 -7.00 -16.06
CA GLY A 66 -4.72 -6.96 -17.51
C GLY A 66 -5.09 -5.56 -18.02
N GLN A 67 -6.20 -5.47 -18.76
CA GLN A 67 -6.71 -4.23 -19.35
C GLN A 67 -7.88 -3.62 -18.58
N ASP A 68 -8.23 -4.20 -17.42
CA ASP A 68 -9.36 -3.73 -16.62
C ASP A 68 -9.08 -2.34 -16.02
N GLU A 69 -10.12 -1.54 -15.87
CA GLU A 69 -10.05 -0.25 -15.18
C GLU A 69 -9.67 -0.42 -13.70
N LEU A 70 -9.00 0.58 -13.14
CA LEU A 70 -8.62 0.58 -11.73
C LEU A 70 -9.85 0.62 -10.81
N ALA A 71 -9.93 -0.33 -9.88
CA ALA A 71 -10.97 -0.38 -8.87
C ALA A 71 -10.42 -0.06 -7.48
N SER A 72 -11.16 0.73 -6.69
CA SER A 72 -10.79 1.03 -5.30
C SER A 72 -10.88 -0.22 -4.44
N ASN A 73 -9.81 -0.52 -3.69
CA ASN A 73 -9.71 -1.69 -2.84
C ASN A 73 -9.58 -1.33 -1.35
N VAL A 74 -8.82 -0.28 -1.04
CA VAL A 74 -8.61 0.18 0.34
C VAL A 74 -8.63 1.69 0.36
N SER A 75 -9.38 2.27 1.30
CA SER A 75 -9.22 3.66 1.72
C SER A 75 -8.95 3.69 3.22
N GLY A 76 -8.01 4.54 3.65
CA GLY A 76 -7.64 4.62 5.05
C GLY A 76 -6.92 5.92 5.40
N GLN A 77 -7.23 6.45 6.58
CA GLN A 77 -6.46 7.53 7.17
C GLN A 77 -5.15 6.98 7.73
N LEU A 78 -4.03 7.58 7.33
CA LEU A 78 -2.76 7.43 8.01
C LEU A 78 -2.58 8.60 8.98
N ALA A 79 -2.30 8.25 10.24
CA ALA A 79 -1.83 9.21 11.22
C ALA A 79 -0.45 9.70 10.75
N VAL A 80 -0.36 10.98 10.39
CA VAL A 80 0.93 11.58 10.08
C VAL A 80 1.66 11.78 11.41
N PHE A 81 2.65 10.94 11.70
CA PHE A 81 3.56 11.20 12.81
C PHE A 81 4.32 12.50 12.50
N ARG A 82 3.93 13.59 13.15
CA ARG A 82 4.73 14.81 13.17
C ARG A 82 6.04 14.50 13.88
N ARG A 83 7.09 14.17 13.11
CA ARG A 83 8.47 14.16 13.62
C ARG A 83 8.80 15.59 14.05
N GLY A 84 8.66 15.88 15.34
CA GLY A 84 9.11 17.16 15.87
C GLY A 84 8.52 17.60 17.19
N VAL A 85 8.39 16.72 18.19
CA VAL A 85 8.41 17.14 19.60
C VAL A 85 8.98 16.00 20.47
N TYR A 86 10.30 15.96 20.64
CA TYR A 86 10.87 15.49 21.90
C TYR A 86 10.80 16.70 22.85
N LEU A 87 9.84 16.71 23.78
CA LEU A 87 9.96 17.55 24.96
C LEU A 87 10.41 16.64 26.11
N ARG A 88 11.51 17.06 26.74
CA ARG A 88 12.04 16.48 27.96
C ARG A 88 11.02 16.60 29.10
#